data_AF-A0A0F9FAB7-F1
#
_entry.id   AF-A0A0F9FAB7-F1
#
_cell.length_a   1.000
_cell.length_b   1.000
_cell.length_c   1.000
_cell.angle_alpha   90.00
_cell.angle_beta   90.00
_cell.angle_gamma   90.00
#
_symmetry.space_group_name_H-M   'P 1'
#
loop_
_entity.id
_entity.type
_entity.pdbx_description
1 polymer ?
#
loop_
_entity_poly.entity_id
_entity_poly.type
_entity_poly.pdbx_seq_one_letter_code
_entity_poly.pdbx_strand_id
1 'polypeptide(L)'
;RRMLALGSGDPTQAICSSLIAQSFQSVKYPILPEVSVEKSMDPLFQETYREILHIRHHSLFTPKDFDLSPYFEVIKPTLATGFDPHQIDWGEE
;
A
#
# COMPACT_ATOMS: atom_id res chain seq x y z
N ARG A 1 -29.61 2.01 -8.14
CA ARG A 1 -28.20 2.46 -8.11
C ARG A 1 -27.84 2.71 -6.63
N ARG A 2 -27.26 1.74 -5.92
CA ARG A 2 -26.89 1.88 -4.50
C ARG A 2 -25.57 2.65 -4.42
N MET A 3 -25.55 3.77 -3.70
CA MET A 3 -24.34 4.51 -3.36
C MET A 3 -23.49 3.65 -2.41
N LEU A 4 -22.21 3.50 -2.74
CA LEU A 4 -21.19 3.07 -1.80
C LEU A 4 -21.09 4.17 -0.75
N ALA A 5 -21.34 3.85 0.52
CA ALA A 5 -21.04 4.75 1.62
C ALA A 5 -19.51 4.90 1.67
N LEU A 6 -18.99 5.99 1.11
CA LEU A 6 -17.68 6.48 1.52
C LEU A 6 -17.76 6.81 3.01
N GLY A 7 -16.71 6.45 3.75
CA GLY A 7 -16.62 6.49 5.21
C GLY A 7 -17.35 7.67 5.83
N SER A 8 -18.10 7.37 6.90
CA SER A 8 -18.83 8.30 7.75
C SER A 8 -18.04 9.58 7.96
N GLY A 9 -18.68 10.72 7.68
CA GLY A 9 -18.09 12.06 7.74
C GLY A 9 -17.76 12.56 9.15
N ASP A 10 -17.20 11.71 10.00
CA ASP A 10 -16.64 12.07 11.29
C ASP A 10 -15.11 12.00 11.19
N PRO A 11 -14.36 13.11 11.37
CA PRO A 11 -12.89 13.16 11.23
C PRO A 11 -12.14 12.21 12.17
N THR A 12 -12.84 11.61 13.14
CA THR A 12 -12.33 10.59 14.06
C THR A 12 -12.38 9.15 13.52
N GLN A 13 -13.08 8.90 12.41
CA GLN A 13 -13.09 7.61 11.71
C GLN A 13 -12.13 7.60 10.53
N ALA A 14 -10.87 7.93 10.78
CA ALA A 14 -9.83 7.59 9.81
C ALA A 14 -9.86 6.07 9.61
N ILE A 15 -10.09 5.62 8.37
CA ILE A 15 -9.92 4.21 8.00
C ILE A 15 -8.47 3.85 8.35
N CYS A 16 -8.26 2.74 9.05
CA CYS A 16 -6.93 2.33 9.55
C CYS A 16 -5.82 2.41 8.48
N SER A 17 -6.12 2.03 7.25
CA SER A 17 -5.19 2.11 6.11
C SER A 17 -4.76 3.54 5.78
N SER A 18 -5.66 4.52 5.94
CA SER A 18 -5.38 5.93 5.65
C SER A 18 -4.41 6.53 6.67
N LEU A 19 -4.58 6.20 7.95
CA LEU A 19 -3.69 6.66 9.02
C LEU A 19 -2.29 6.05 8.89
N ILE A 20 -2.23 4.75 8.59
CA ILE A 20 -0.96 4.06 8.34
C ILE A 20 -0.26 4.66 7.12
N ALA A 21 -1.00 4.88 6.02
CA ALA A 21 -0.45 5.50 4.82
C ALA A 21 0.11 6.90 5.10
N GLN A 22 -0.63 7.74 5.83
CA GLN A 22 -0.18 9.07 6.22
C GLN A 22 1.13 9.03 7.03
N SER A 23 1.27 8.05 7.92
CA SER A 23 2.47 7.88 8.74
C SER A 23 3.70 7.57 7.88
N PHE A 24 3.61 6.63 6.94
CA PHE A 24 4.71 6.32 6.02
C PHE A 24 5.04 7.50 5.08
N GLN A 25 4.03 8.25 4.64
CA GLN A 25 4.23 9.44 3.82
C GLN A 25 4.99 10.54 4.57
N SER A 26 4.75 10.69 5.87
CA SER A 26 5.45 11.70 6.69
C SER A 26 6.97 11.50 6.73
N VAL A 27 7.43 10.25 6.57
CA VAL A 27 8.84 9.87 6.51
C VAL A 27 9.32 9.54 5.09
N LYS A 28 8.49 9.84 4.07
CA LYS A 28 8.77 9.57 2.65
C LYS A 28 9.09 8.10 2.33
N TYR A 29 8.49 7.17 3.07
CA TYR A 29 8.60 5.74 2.80
C TYR A 29 7.60 5.32 1.71
N PRO A 30 8.02 4.61 0.67
CA PRO A 30 7.13 4.20 -0.42
C PRO A 30 6.21 3.04 0.00
N ILE A 31 4.92 3.14 -0.31
CA ILE A 31 3.96 2.02 -0.20
C ILE A 31 3.76 1.44 -1.60
N LEU A 32 2.99 2.10 -2.46
CA LEU A 32 2.84 1.68 -3.85
C LEU A 32 2.96 2.91 -4.75
N PRO A 33 4.18 3.46 -4.90
CA PRO A 33 4.39 4.67 -5.68
C PRO A 33 4.08 4.42 -7.16
N GLU A 34 3.50 5.43 -7.81
CA GLU A 34 3.46 5.45 -9.27
C GLU A 34 4.84 5.82 -9.79
N VAL A 35 5.45 4.90 -10.55
CA VAL A 35 6.76 5.11 -11.16
C VAL A 35 6.54 5.77 -12.52
N SER A 36 6.93 7.04 -12.66
CA SER A 36 7.06 7.68 -13.96
C SER A 36 8.52 7.75 -14.37
N VAL A 37 8.80 7.42 -15.62
CA VAL A 37 10.14 7.41 -16.19
C VAL A 37 10.35 8.70 -16.96
N GLU A 38 11.24 9.57 -16.50
CA GLU A 38 11.59 10.81 -17.19
C GLU A 38 13.00 10.74 -17.79
N LYS A 39 13.20 11.40 -18.95
CA LYS A 39 14.51 11.49 -19.59
C LYS A 39 15.40 12.42 -18.79
N SER A 40 16.61 11.98 -18.44
CA SER A 40 17.59 12.86 -17.78
C SER A 40 17.85 14.10 -18.64
N MET A 41 17.80 15.29 -18.01
CA MET A 41 18.17 16.56 -18.65
C MET A 41 19.69 16.80 -18.64
N ASP A 42 20.47 15.88 -18.10
CA ASP A 42 21.92 16.01 -18.04
C ASP A 42 22.54 15.74 -19.43
N PRO A 43 23.23 16.73 -20.03
CA PRO A 43 23.88 16.59 -21.33
C PRO A 43 24.94 15.48 -21.41
N LEU A 44 25.50 15.05 -20.27
CA LEU A 44 26.50 13.99 -20.18
C LEU A 44 25.87 12.59 -20.07
N PHE A 45 24.56 12.51 -19.82
CA PHE A 45 23.82 11.30 -19.47
C PHE A 45 22.51 11.17 -20.27
N GLN A 46 22.54 11.57 -21.55
CA GLN A 46 21.38 11.67 -22.45
C GLN A 46 20.55 10.38 -22.63
N GLU A 47 21.11 9.22 -22.25
CA GLU A 47 20.44 7.91 -22.30
C GLU A 47 20.07 7.34 -20.92
N THR A 48 20.09 8.18 -19.88
CA THR A 48 19.75 7.72 -18.52
C THR A 48 18.33 8.16 -18.19
N TYR A 49 17.52 7.21 -17.76
CA TYR A 49 16.16 7.46 -17.33
C TYR A 49 16.14 7.64 -15.81
N ARG A 50 15.42 8.66 -15.33
CA ARG A 50 15.19 8.88 -13.90
C ARG A 50 13.80 8.36 -13.53
N GLU A 51 13.75 7.48 -12.55
CA GLU A 51 12.48 7.06 -11.94
C GLU A 51 12.01 8.13 -10.94
N ILE A 52 10.80 8.64 -11.14
CA ILE A 52 10.13 9.54 -10.21
C ILE A 52 8.99 8.77 -9.55
N LEU A 53 9.04 8.69 -8.22
CA LEU A 53 8.05 8.03 -7.41
C LEU A 53 7.00 9.04 -6.93
N HIS A 54 5.77 8.92 -7.41
CA HIS A 54 4.65 9.74 -6.96
C HIS A 54 3.90 9.07 -5.81
N ILE A 55 3.76 9.79 -4.70
CA ILE A 55 2.99 9.36 -3.53
C ILE A 55 1.52 9.72 -3.76
N ARG A 56 0.64 8.70 -3.77
CA ARG A 56 -0.81 8.89 -3.86
C ARG A 56 -1.38 9.54 -2.59
N HIS A 57 -2.54 10.19 -2.68
CA HIS A 57 -3.23 10.69 -1.49
C HIS A 57 -3.55 9.54 -0.51
N HIS A 58 -3.24 9.70 0.78
CA HIS A 58 -3.31 8.63 1.77
C HIS A 58 -4.70 7.97 1.89
N SER A 59 -5.79 8.71 1.62
CA SER A 59 -7.16 8.18 1.63
C SER A 59 -7.48 7.15 0.54
N LEU A 60 -6.59 6.99 -0.44
CA LEU A 60 -6.73 6.04 -1.54
C LEU A 60 -6.06 4.69 -1.26
N PHE A 61 -5.39 4.54 -0.11
CA PHE A 61 -4.75 3.29 0.25
C PHE A 61 -5.74 2.31 0.89
N THR A 62 -5.73 1.11 0.37
CA THR A 62 -6.39 -0.07 0.91
C THR A 62 -5.37 -0.94 1.65
N PRO A 63 -5.80 -1.84 2.56
CA PRO A 63 -4.89 -2.80 3.19
C PRO A 63 -4.04 -3.61 2.18
N LYS A 64 -4.62 -3.97 1.03
CA LYS A 64 -3.96 -4.74 -0.03
C LYS A 64 -2.73 -4.03 -0.62
N ASP A 65 -2.71 -2.69 -0.63
CA ASP A 65 -1.59 -1.93 -1.20
C ASP A 65 -0.30 -2.10 -0.38
N PHE A 66 -0.40 -2.38 0.92
CA PHE A 66 0.75 -2.69 1.78
C PHE A 66 1.30 -4.08 1.48
N ASP A 67 0.42 -5.07 1.29
CA ASP A 67 0.82 -6.46 0.98
C ASP A 67 1.41 -6.61 -0.43
N LEU A 68 0.92 -5.82 -1.40
CA LEU A 68 1.44 -5.83 -2.78
C LEU A 68 2.70 -4.98 -2.97
N SER A 69 3.04 -4.15 -1.99
CA SER A 69 4.19 -3.27 -2.11
C SER A 69 5.49 -4.08 -2.21
N PRO A 70 6.37 -3.77 -3.18
CA PRO A 70 7.71 -4.37 -3.22
C PRO A 70 8.63 -3.83 -2.10
N TYR A 71 8.17 -2.84 -1.33
CA TYR A 71 8.91 -2.20 -0.25
C TYR A 71 8.53 -2.76 1.12
N PHE A 72 7.65 -3.76 1.21
CA PHE A 72 7.26 -4.38 2.48
C PHE A 72 7.49 -5.89 2.44
N GLU A 73 8.00 -6.43 3.55
CA GLU A 73 8.01 -7.86 3.79
C GLU A 73 6.71 -8.28 4.49
N VAL A 74 6.02 -9.29 3.95
CA VAL A 74 4.80 -9.82 4.56
C VAL A 74 5.15 -10.97 5.49
N ILE A 75 5.47 -10.62 6.74
CA ILE A 75 5.86 -11.60 7.77
C ILE A 75 4.61 -12.15 8.47
N LYS A 76 4.41 -13.47 8.41
CA LYS A 76 3.38 -14.20 9.16
C LYS A 76 4.05 -15.27 10.03
N PRO A 77 4.49 -14.94 11.26
CA PRO A 77 5.36 -15.81 12.07
C PRO A 77 4.77 -17.19 12.35
N THR A 78 3.45 -17.27 12.49
CA THR A 78 2.73 -18.52 12.79
C THR A 78 2.58 -19.44 11.59
N LEU A 79 2.77 -18.97 10.35
CA LEU A 79 2.75 -19.86 9.19
C LEU A 79 3.98 -20.77 9.16
N ALA A 80 5.12 -20.30 9.67
CA ALA A 80 6.36 -21.07 9.75
C ALA A 80 6.23 -22.32 10.64
N THR A 81 5.22 -22.38 11.51
CA THR A 81 5.00 -23.53 12.40
C THR A 81 4.15 -24.64 11.77
N GLY A 82 3.92 -24.61 10.45
CA GLY A 82 3.22 -25.67 9.71
C GLY A 82 1.71 -25.47 9.59
N PHE A 83 1.27 -24.23 9.38
CA PHE A 83 -0.15 -23.93 9.11
C PHE A 83 -0.63 -24.64 7.84
N ASP A 84 -1.71 -25.41 7.96
CA ASP A 84 -2.42 -26.05 6.85
C ASP A 84 -3.88 -25.55 6.80
N PRO A 85 -4.26 -24.75 5.79
CA PRO A 85 -5.62 -24.21 5.70
C PRO A 85 -6.68 -25.29 5.51
N HIS A 86 -6.31 -26.50 5.06
CA HIS A 86 -7.24 -27.62 4.89
C HIS A 86 -7.60 -28.31 6.20
N GLN A 87 -6.86 -28.05 7.28
CA GLN A 87 -7.13 -28.58 8.62
C GLN A 87 -8.01 -27.65 9.46
N ILE A 88 -8.46 -26.53 8.90
CA ILE A 88 -9.36 -25.61 9.58
C ILE A 88 -10.76 -26.24 9.64
N ASP A 89 -11.26 -26.44 10.87
CA ASP A 89 -12.64 -26.82 11.13
C ASP A 89 -13.52 -25.56 11.12
N TRP A 90 -14.31 -25.39 10.07
CA TRP A 90 -15.22 -24.26 9.93
C TRP A 90 -16.52 -24.58 10.65
N GLY A 91 -16.86 -23.79 11.67
CA GLY A 91 -18.19 -23.88 12.29
C GLY A 91 -19.28 -23.46 11.30
N GLU A 92 -20.35 -24.25 11.21
CA GLU A 92 -21.60 -23.80 10.59
C GLU A 92 -22.40 -22.98 11.62
N GLU A 93 -22.96 -21.85 11.17
CA GLU A 93 -23.75 -20.91 11.99
C GLU A 93 -25.24 -21.30 12.07
#